data_AF-A0A518GEF3-F1
#
_entry.id   AF-A0A518GEF3-F1
#
_cell.length_a   1.000
_cell.length_b   1.000
_cell.length_c   1.000
_cell.angle_alpha   90.00
_cell.angle_beta   90.00
_cell.angle_gamma   90.00
#
_symmetry.space_group_name_H-M   'P 1'
#
loop_
_entity.id
_entity.type
_entity.pdbx_description
1 polymer ?
#
loop_
_entity_poly.entity_id
_entity_poly.type
_entity_poly.pdbx_seq_one_letter_code
_entity_poly.pdbx_strand_id
1 'polypeptide(L)'
;MATRKNPAPKNPTAPRRRNGRPKGSKDIQRDEVDVIGSRCKKCGSSLRTPYANDPTRMAYPGVDPITGKPYTQIVWRRTQCRDCGQHRIDKCYENLPKKRSQQS
;
A
#
# COMPACT_ATOMS: atom_id res chain seq x y z
N MET A 1 -63.02 -30.91 26.19
CA MET A 1 -61.59 -31.28 26.12
C MET A 1 -60.81 -30.19 25.38
N ALA A 2 -59.74 -29.69 26.01
CA ALA A 2 -58.67 -28.80 25.54
C ALA A 2 -59.03 -27.54 24.71
N THR A 3 -59.24 -26.42 25.42
CA THR A 3 -59.13 -25.06 24.88
C THR A 3 -57.71 -24.79 24.36
N ARG A 4 -57.57 -24.42 23.08
CA ARG A 4 -56.29 -24.02 22.49
C ARG A 4 -55.83 -22.69 23.10
N LYS A 5 -54.69 -22.69 23.80
CA LYS A 5 -54.06 -21.47 24.33
C LYS A 5 -53.52 -20.63 23.16
N ASN A 6 -53.92 -19.36 23.07
CA ASN A 6 -53.31 -18.39 22.15
C ASN A 6 -51.84 -18.13 22.54
N PRO A 7 -50.92 -17.99 21.57
CA PRO A 7 -49.53 -17.66 21.87
C PRO A 7 -49.40 -16.19 22.31
N ALA A 8 -48.49 -15.97 23.26
CA ALA A 8 -48.20 -14.65 23.84
C ALA A 8 -47.68 -13.65 22.78
N PRO A 9 -47.95 -12.34 22.95
CA PRO A 9 -47.43 -11.31 22.05
C PRO A 9 -45.89 -11.24 22.16
N LYS A 10 -45.21 -11.30 21.01
CA LYS A 10 -43.76 -11.14 20.92
C LYS A 10 -43.42 -9.69 21.21
N ASN A 11 -42.80 -9.43 22.35
CA ASN A 11 -42.36 -8.11 22.79
C ASN A 11 -41.29 -7.56 21.80
N PRO A 12 -41.54 -6.48 21.05
CA PRO A 12 -40.68 -6.05 19.93
C PRO A 12 -39.55 -5.09 20.35
N THR A 13 -38.96 -5.28 21.53
CA THR A 13 -37.99 -4.31 22.10
C THR A 13 -36.64 -4.96 22.39
N ALA A 14 -35.98 -5.42 21.35
CA ALA A 14 -34.53 -5.51 21.33
C ALA A 14 -34.02 -4.91 20.01
N PRO A 15 -33.31 -3.76 20.03
CA PRO A 15 -32.79 -3.19 18.80
C PRO A 15 -31.80 -4.17 18.17
N ARG A 16 -32.10 -4.61 16.94
CA ARG A 16 -31.17 -5.41 16.12
C ARG A 16 -29.86 -4.64 16.06
N ARG A 17 -28.75 -5.26 16.49
CA ARG A 17 -27.41 -4.72 16.26
C ARG A 17 -27.26 -4.56 14.75
N ARG A 18 -27.26 -3.31 14.28
CA ARG A 18 -26.95 -3.03 12.89
C ARG A 18 -25.49 -3.43 12.71
N ASN A 19 -25.20 -4.41 11.85
CA ASN A 19 -23.85 -4.84 11.46
C ASN A 19 -23.09 -3.74 10.66
N GLY A 20 -23.47 -2.47 10.85
CA GLY A 20 -22.86 -1.33 10.21
C GLY A 20 -21.60 -0.91 10.95
N ARG A 21 -20.68 -0.32 10.19
CA ARG A 21 -19.48 0.35 10.72
C ARG A 21 -19.89 1.33 11.84
N PRO A 22 -19.23 1.33 13.01
CA PRO A 22 -19.61 2.17 14.15
C PRO A 22 -19.67 3.66 13.77
N LYS A 23 -20.66 4.35 14.34
CA LYS A 23 -20.86 5.80 14.20
C LYS A 23 -19.59 6.52 14.72
N GLY A 24 -18.97 7.39 13.91
CA GLY A 24 -17.70 8.07 14.21
C GLY A 24 -16.46 7.47 13.53
N SER A 25 -16.57 6.31 12.86
CA SER A 25 -15.46 5.71 12.10
C SER A 25 -14.98 6.53 10.87
N LYS A 26 -15.67 7.63 10.54
CA LYS A 26 -15.29 8.53 9.45
C LYS A 26 -14.32 9.63 9.90
N ASP A 27 -14.21 9.89 11.20
CA ASP A 27 -13.52 11.07 11.75
C ASP A 27 -12.12 10.75 12.32
N ILE A 28 -11.54 9.61 11.92
CA ILE A 28 -10.14 9.32 12.28
C ILE A 28 -9.26 10.30 11.51
N GLN A 29 -8.69 11.27 12.21
CA GLN A 29 -7.61 12.09 11.67
C GLN A 29 -6.46 11.16 11.27
N ARG A 30 -6.07 11.26 10.00
CA ARG A 30 -4.95 10.50 9.44
C ARG A 30 -3.73 11.39 9.47
N ASP A 31 -2.59 10.81 9.77
CA ASP A 31 -1.33 11.51 9.60
C ASP A 31 -1.11 11.78 8.11
N GLU A 32 -0.92 13.06 7.77
CA GLU A 32 -0.46 13.47 6.46
C GLU A 32 1.07 13.47 6.48
N VAL A 33 1.68 12.77 5.51
CA VAL A 33 3.14 12.64 5.41
C VAL A 33 3.55 13.03 4.00
N ASP A 34 4.50 13.95 3.89
CA ASP A 34 5.07 14.36 2.62
C ASP A 34 5.88 13.23 1.98
N VAL A 35 5.62 12.98 0.69
CA VAL A 35 6.33 11.96 -0.09
C VAL A 35 7.24 12.63 -1.12
N ILE A 36 8.54 12.38 -1.02
CA ILE A 36 9.52 12.84 -2.00
C ILE A 36 9.50 11.92 -3.23
N GLY A 37 8.74 12.33 -4.25
CA GLY A 37 8.73 11.65 -5.54
C GLY A 37 10.00 11.91 -6.37
N SER A 38 10.43 10.93 -7.17
CA SER A 38 11.60 11.06 -8.04
C SER A 38 11.35 12.08 -9.17
N ARG A 39 11.96 13.26 -9.10
CA ARG A 39 11.87 14.33 -10.11
C ARG A 39 13.13 14.48 -10.95
N CYS A 40 12.99 14.97 -12.17
CA CYS A 40 14.13 15.21 -13.05
C CYS A 40 14.97 16.37 -12.51
N LYS A 41 16.28 16.17 -12.32
CA LYS A 41 17.17 17.23 -11.82
C LYS A 41 17.27 18.43 -12.76
N LYS A 42 17.02 18.25 -14.06
CA LYS A 42 17.15 19.29 -15.08
C LYS A 42 15.91 20.19 -15.18
N CYS A 43 14.71 19.60 -15.18
CA CYS A 43 13.46 20.34 -15.43
C CYS A 43 12.38 20.17 -14.34
N GLY A 44 12.64 19.39 -13.30
CA GLY A 44 11.68 19.14 -12.21
C GLY A 44 10.55 18.16 -12.55
N SER A 45 10.41 17.73 -13.80
CA SER A 45 9.33 16.84 -14.22
C SER A 45 9.34 15.48 -13.52
N SER A 46 8.15 14.98 -13.18
CA SER A 46 7.90 13.61 -12.71
C SER A 46 7.66 12.63 -13.86
N LEU A 47 7.46 13.13 -15.09
CA LEU A 47 7.20 12.28 -16.25
C LEU A 47 8.47 11.61 -16.74
N ARG A 48 8.36 10.31 -16.98
CA ARG A 48 9.45 9.45 -17.42
C ARG A 48 8.96 8.45 -18.46
N THR A 49 9.86 8.02 -19.32
CA THR A 49 9.62 6.93 -20.25
C THR A 49 9.52 5.61 -19.48
N PRO A 50 8.91 4.55 -20.08
CA PRO A 50 8.98 3.21 -19.51
C PRO A 50 10.43 2.80 -19.21
N TYR A 51 10.61 1.96 -18.20
CA TYR A 51 11.92 1.43 -17.87
C TYR A 51 12.44 0.57 -19.02
N ALA A 52 13.66 0.87 -19.46
CA ALA A 52 14.32 0.12 -20.51
C ALA A 52 15.23 -0.95 -19.91
N ASN A 53 15.26 -2.13 -20.54
CA ASN A 53 16.08 -3.27 -20.18
C ASN A 53 15.75 -3.88 -18.81
N ASP A 54 16.44 -4.98 -18.51
CA ASP A 54 16.38 -5.57 -17.18
C ASP A 54 17.01 -4.66 -16.14
N PRO A 55 16.37 -4.52 -14.96
CA PRO A 55 16.89 -3.71 -13.89
C PRO A 55 18.13 -4.35 -13.26
N THR A 56 19.13 -3.54 -12.94
CA THR A 56 20.27 -4.02 -12.15
C THR A 56 19.82 -4.21 -10.71
N ARG A 57 20.05 -5.40 -10.15
CA ARG A 57 19.67 -5.77 -8.79
C ARG A 57 20.91 -6.15 -8.00
N MET A 58 21.03 -5.64 -6.78
CA MET A 58 22.11 -6.01 -5.86
C MET A 58 21.52 -6.36 -4.50
N ALA A 59 21.80 -7.58 -4.04
CA ALA A 59 21.37 -8.10 -2.74
C ALA A 59 22.23 -7.48 -1.62
N TYR A 60 22.00 -6.20 -1.37
CA TYR A 60 22.63 -5.44 -0.30
C TYR A 60 21.54 -5.03 0.69
N PRO A 61 21.40 -5.71 1.84
CA PRO A 61 20.39 -5.34 2.83
C PRO A 61 20.79 -4.06 3.57
N GLY A 62 19.79 -3.28 4.00
CA GLY A 62 20.03 -2.05 4.73
C GLY A 62 18.75 -1.35 5.18
N VAL A 63 18.90 -0.09 5.61
CA VAL A 63 17.79 0.79 6.01
C VAL A 63 17.71 1.94 5.01
N ASP A 64 16.51 2.17 4.45
CA ASP A 64 16.28 3.27 3.52
C ASP A 64 16.49 4.60 4.27
N PRO A 65 17.43 5.46 3.83
CA PRO A 65 17.74 6.70 4.53
C PRO A 65 16.57 7.71 4.51
N ILE A 66 15.62 7.57 3.58
CA ILE A 66 14.47 8.49 3.47
C ILE A 66 13.30 8.00 4.31
N THR A 67 12.95 6.71 4.19
CA THR A 67 11.76 6.16 4.84
C THR A 67 12.03 5.47 6.17
N GLY A 68 13.30 5.19 6.49
CA GLY A 68 13.69 4.39 7.66
C GLY A 68 13.32 2.91 7.56
N LYS A 69 12.79 2.45 6.42
CA LYS A 69 12.30 1.08 6.26
C LYS A 69 13.44 0.12 5.91
N PRO A 70 13.44 -1.10 6.44
CA PRO A 70 14.42 -2.11 6.05
C PRO A 70 14.15 -2.62 4.63
N TYR A 71 15.23 -2.79 3.86
CA TYR A 71 15.22 -3.39 2.53
C TYR A 71 16.25 -4.53 2.44
N THR A 72 16.06 -5.43 1.47
CA THR A 72 16.98 -6.57 1.25
C THR A 72 17.75 -6.48 -0.06
N GLN A 73 17.29 -5.65 -1.01
CA GLN A 73 17.99 -5.39 -2.25
C GLN A 73 17.84 -3.94 -2.70
N ILE A 74 18.80 -3.49 -3.48
CA ILE A 74 18.77 -2.22 -4.21
C ILE A 74 18.54 -2.53 -5.69
N VAL A 75 17.61 -1.81 -6.32
CA VAL A 75 17.25 -1.95 -7.72
C VAL A 75 17.49 -0.64 -8.45
N TRP A 76 18.28 -0.67 -9.52
CA TRP A 76 18.52 0.49 -10.38
C TRP A 76 17.81 0.29 -11.71
N ARG A 77 16.98 1.26 -12.09
CA ARG A 77 16.18 1.25 -13.32
C ARG A 77 16.57 2.41 -14.21
N ARG A 78 16.99 2.11 -15.44
CA ARG A 78 17.32 3.14 -16.44
C ARG A 78 16.04 3.68 -17.06
N THR A 79 15.93 5.00 -17.17
CA THR A 79 14.80 5.70 -17.79
C THR A 79 15.26 7.04 -18.38
N GLN A 80 14.37 7.72 -19.10
CA GLN A 80 14.59 9.07 -19.60
C GLN A 80 13.44 9.97 -19.16
N CYS A 81 13.73 11.24 -18.91
CA CYS A 81 12.69 12.24 -18.67
C CYS A 81 11.94 12.53 -19.97
N ARG A 82 10.61 12.45 -19.93
CA ARG A 82 9.78 12.65 -21.13
C ARG A 82 9.83 14.09 -21.66
N ASP A 83 10.00 15.07 -20.76
CA ASP A 83 9.88 16.47 -21.12
C ASP A 83 11.19 17.10 -21.62
N CYS A 84 12.34 16.66 -21.10
CA CYS A 84 13.64 17.25 -21.45
C CYS A 84 14.67 16.27 -22.02
N GLY A 85 14.30 14.99 -22.18
CA GLY A 85 15.17 13.94 -22.71
C GLY A 85 16.33 13.52 -21.80
N GLN A 86 16.43 14.06 -20.58
CA GLN A 86 17.54 13.75 -19.67
C GLN A 86 17.50 12.26 -19.27
N HIS A 87 18.64 11.58 -19.48
CA HIS A 87 18.86 10.22 -18.99
C HIS A 87 18.90 10.20 -17.46
N ARG A 88 18.20 9.24 -16.86
CA ARG A 88 18.02 9.09 -15.41
C ARG A 88 18.15 7.63 -15.02
N ILE A 89 18.58 7.41 -13.78
CA ILE A 89 18.58 6.10 -13.14
C ILE A 89 17.79 6.25 -11.84
N ASP A 90 16.65 5.57 -11.78
CA ASP A 90 15.84 5.53 -10.57
C ASP A 90 16.37 4.41 -9.66
N LYS A 91 16.79 4.79 -8.44
CA LYS A 91 17.25 3.87 -7.40
C LYS A 91 16.07 3.55 -6.48
N CYS A 92 15.72 2.28 -6.37
CA CYS A 92 14.64 1.78 -5.53
C CYS A 92 15.17 0.79 -4.49
N TYR A 93 14.62 0.85 -3.29
CA TYR A 93 14.90 -0.08 -2.20
C TYR A 93 13.74 -1.06 -2.10
N GLU A 94 14.01 -2.36 -2.28
CA GLU A 94 12.96 -3.39 -2.38
C GLU A 94 13.24 -4.56 -1.44
N ASN A 95 12.17 -5.28 -1.10
CA ASN A 95 12.26 -6.54 -0.39
C ASN A 95 12.10 -7.73 -1.34
N LEU A 96 13.07 -8.65 -1.32
CA LEU A 96 12.95 -9.92 -2.01
C LEU A 96 11.78 -10.71 -1.40
N PRO A 97 10.91 -11.31 -2.22
CA PRO A 97 9.90 -12.21 -1.70
C PRO A 97 10.60 -13.38 -1.00
N LYS A 98 10.17 -13.68 0.23
CA LYS A 98 10.63 -14.90 0.90
C LYS A 98 10.24 -16.08 0.01
N LYS A 99 11.21 -16.84 -0.48
CA LYS A 99 10.92 -18.12 -1.14
C LYS A 99 10.14 -18.95 -0.13
N ARG A 100 8.87 -19.26 -0.42
CA ARG A 100 8.14 -20.26 0.36
C ARG A 100 8.94 -21.54 0.21
N SER A 101 9.61 -21.99 1.26
CA SER A 101 10.18 -23.33 1.30
C SER A 101 9.01 -24.28 1.03
N GLN A 102 9.06 -25.02 -0.08
CA GLN A 102 8.13 -26.12 -0.29
C GLN A 102 8.35 -27.07 0.88
N GLN A 103 7.38 -27.13 1.80
CA GLN A 103 7.32 -28.18 2.80
C GLN A 103 7.24 -29.50 2.03
N SER A 104 8.29 -30.31 2.15
CA SER A 104 8.32 -31.70 1.68
C SER A 104 7.48 -32.57 2.61
#